data_AF-A0ABD4KT51-F1
#
_entry.id   AF-A0ABD4KT51-F1
#
_cell.length_a   1.000
_cell.length_b   1.000
_cell.length_c   1.000
_cell.angle_alpha   90.00
_cell.angle_beta   90.00
_cell.angle_gamma   90.00
#
_symmetry.space_group_name_H-M   'P 1'
#
loop_
_entity.id
_entity.type
_entity.pdbx_description
1 polymer ?
#
loop_
_entity_poly.entity_id
_entity_poly.type
_entity_poly.pdbx_seq_one_letter_code
_entity_poly.pdbx_strand_id
1 'polypeptide(L)'
;VDPETGAPRTVDHYVHRRLSDLPVSGRPCVIEIELAQTRDRLGRRLIEATDFVDKGSRYTKRFCHFISGLCRYMSIHAVSKHL
;
A
#
# COMPACT_ATOMS: atom_id res chain seq x y z
N VAL A 1 1.88 10.80 -13.65
CA VAL A 1 3.08 11.22 -14.41
C VAL A 1 3.61 10.03 -15.17
N ASP A 2 4.06 10.22 -16.41
CA ASP A 2 4.74 9.17 -17.17
C ASP A 2 6.05 8.76 -16.48
N PRO A 3 6.25 7.48 -16.14
CA PRO A 3 7.46 7.04 -15.44
C PRO A 3 8.73 7.12 -16.30
N GLU A 4 8.64 7.12 -17.63
CA GLU A 4 9.80 7.20 -18.52
C GLU A 4 10.13 8.65 -18.92
N THR A 5 9.12 9.50 -19.06
CA THR A 5 9.30 10.87 -19.59
C THR A 5 9.07 11.97 -18.56
N GLY A 6 8.53 11.66 -17.37
CA GLY A 6 8.22 12.67 -16.35
C GLY A 6 7.08 13.62 -16.73
N ALA A 7 6.41 13.40 -17.86
CA ALA A 7 5.35 14.28 -18.34
C ALA A 7 4.03 14.08 -17.58
N PRO A 8 3.25 15.16 -17.35
CA PRO A 8 1.90 15.02 -16.83
C PRO A 8 1.03 14.23 -17.81
N ARG A 9 0.16 13.36 -17.26
CA ARG A 9 -0.78 12.54 -18.03
C ARG A 9 -2.18 12.78 -17.51
N THR A 10 -3.15 12.69 -18.41
CA THR A 10 -4.58 12.72 -18.07
C THR A 10 -4.94 11.46 -17.29
N VAL A 11 -5.76 11.61 -16.25
CA VAL A 11 -6.28 10.49 -15.46
C VAL A 11 -7.35 9.76 -16.27
N ASP A 12 -7.23 8.44 -16.39
CA ASP A 12 -8.26 7.64 -17.07
C ASP A 12 -9.40 7.32 -16.09
N HIS A 13 -9.06 6.76 -14.94
CA HIS A 13 -10.01 6.28 -13.92
C HIS A 13 -9.42 6.45 -12.53
N TYR A 14 -10.28 6.49 -11.53
CA TYR A 14 -9.89 6.42 -10.12
C TYR A 14 -10.11 5.02 -9.57
N VAL A 15 -9.22 4.58 -8.68
CA VAL A 15 -9.25 3.26 -8.07
C VAL A 15 -9.37 3.39 -6.58
N HIS A 16 -10.50 2.93 -6.05
CA HIS A 16 -10.72 2.86 -4.61
C HIS A 16 -10.06 1.62 -4.01
N ARG A 17 -9.39 1.81 -2.88
CA ARG A 17 -8.75 0.73 -2.12
C ARG A 17 -9.00 0.92 -0.64
N ARG A 18 -9.19 -0.20 0.05
CA ARG A 18 -9.23 -0.26 1.52
C ARG A 18 -7.93 -0.88 2.00
N LEU A 19 -7.24 -0.20 2.90
CA LEU A 19 -5.95 -0.63 3.45
C LEU A 19 -6.03 -0.69 4.96
N SER A 20 -5.43 -1.71 5.56
CA SER A 20 -5.27 -1.74 7.02
C SER A 20 -4.09 -0.85 7.43
N ASP A 21 -4.29 -0.07 8.49
CA ASP A 21 -3.29 0.84 9.05
C ASP A 21 -3.08 0.58 10.55
N LEU A 22 -2.23 1.39 11.20
CA LEU A 22 -1.98 1.32 12.63
C LEU A 22 -3.27 1.35 13.45
N PRO A 23 -3.39 0.46 14.45
CA PRO A 23 -4.55 0.45 15.31
C PRO A 23 -4.64 1.77 16.09
N VAL A 24 -5.86 2.29 16.21
CA VAL A 24 -6.14 3.51 16.98
C VAL A 24 -6.85 3.10 18.25
N SER A 25 -6.25 3.42 19.40
CA SER A 25 -6.79 3.06 20.72
C SER A 25 -7.09 1.56 20.86
N GLY A 26 -6.21 0.72 20.31
CA GLY A 26 -6.34 -0.75 20.34
C GLY A 26 -7.36 -1.34 19.36
N ARG A 27 -7.98 -0.51 18.51
CA ARG A 27 -8.97 -0.96 17.52
C ARG A 27 -8.36 -1.02 16.11
N PRO A 28 -8.71 -2.03 15.29
CA PRO A 28 -8.30 -2.08 13.89
C PRO A 28 -8.69 -0.79 13.15
N CYS A 29 -7.75 -0.26 12.36
CA CYS A 29 -7.96 0.93 11.54
C CYS A 29 -7.89 0.54 10.07
N VAL A 30 -8.86 1.02 9.28
CA VAL A 30 -8.88 0.86 7.83
C VAL A 30 -8.94 2.25 7.22
N ILE A 31 -8.04 2.52 6.28
CA ILE A 31 -8.05 3.74 5.48
C ILE A 31 -8.62 3.44 4.11
N GLU A 32 -9.46 4.35 3.63
CA GLU A 32 -9.98 4.35 2.28
C GLU A 32 -9.21 5.38 1.46
N ILE A 33 -8.62 4.91 0.37
CA ILE A 33 -7.83 5.75 -0.53
C ILE A 33 -8.37 5.64 -1.94
N GLU A 34 -8.23 6.74 -2.67
CA GLU A 34 -8.50 6.82 -4.09
C GLU A 34 -7.19 7.14 -4.79
N LEU A 35 -6.83 6.32 -5.78
CA LEU A 35 -5.59 6.48 -6.54
C LEU A 35 -5.90 6.69 -8.01
N ALA A 36 -5.21 7.64 -8.63
CA ALA A 36 -5.31 7.84 -10.06
C ALA A 36 -4.74 6.63 -10.82
N GLN A 37 -5.47 6.17 -11.83
CA GLN A 37 -5.03 5.16 -12.77
C GLN A 37 -4.91 5.76 -14.16
N THR A 38 -3.81 5.39 -14.83
CA THR A 38 -3.58 5.72 -16.24
C THR A 38 -3.09 4.49 -17.00
N ARG A 39 -3.08 4.56 -18.33
CA ARG A 39 -2.43 3.56 -19.20
C ARG A 39 -1.20 4.15 -19.87
N ASP A 40 -0.17 3.32 -20.05
CA ASP A 40 0.99 3.67 -20.87
C ASP A 40 0.70 3.50 -22.38
N ARG A 41 1.69 3.84 -23.23
CA ARG A 41 1.56 3.68 -24.70
C ARG A 41 1.47 2.21 -25.15
N LEU A 42 1.94 1.27 -24.33
CA LEU A 42 1.88 -0.18 -24.54
C LEU A 42 0.62 -0.80 -23.90
N GLY A 43 -0.32 0.01 -23.38
CA GLY A 43 -1.54 -0.45 -22.71
C GLY A 43 -1.36 -0.97 -21.28
N ARG A 44 -0.17 -0.84 -20.69
CA ARG A 44 0.11 -1.26 -19.30
C ARG A 44 -0.59 -0.33 -18.32
N ARG A 45 -1.19 -0.91 -17.27
CA ARG A 45 -1.86 -0.16 -16.19
C ARG A 45 -0.84 0.44 -15.23
N LEU A 46 -0.84 1.76 -15.15
CA LEU A 46 -0.07 2.55 -14.20
C LEU A 46 -1.01 3.05 -13.11
N ILE A 47 -0.59 2.88 -11.86
CA ILE A 47 -1.30 3.38 -10.69
C ILE A 47 -0.40 4.46 -10.09
N GLU A 48 -1.02 5.52 -9.60
CA GLU A 48 -0.37 6.58 -8.86
C GLU A 48 0.57 6.01 -7.79
N ALA A 49 1.81 6.49 -7.81
CA ALA A 49 2.79 6.15 -6.81
C ALA A 49 2.49 6.91 -5.52
N THR A 50 2.54 6.22 -4.39
CA THR A 50 2.31 6.79 -3.08
C THR A 50 3.42 6.42 -2.12
N ASP A 51 3.82 7.37 -1.27
CA ASP A 51 4.91 7.14 -0.34
C ASP A 51 4.55 6.17 0.79
N PHE A 52 3.27 6.07 1.15
CA PHE A 52 2.79 5.35 2.34
C PHE A 52 2.24 3.94 2.06
N VAL A 53 2.02 3.55 0.81
CA VAL A 53 1.55 2.20 0.44
C VAL A 53 2.21 1.75 -0.87
N ASP A 54 2.65 0.49 -0.90
CA ASP A 54 3.21 -0.10 -2.11
C ASP A 54 2.12 -0.54 -3.09
N LYS A 55 2.49 -0.62 -4.38
CA LYS A 55 1.58 -1.09 -5.43
C LYS A 55 1.05 -2.49 -5.09
N GLY A 56 -0.27 -2.61 -4.95
CA GLY A 56 -0.94 -3.87 -4.62
C GLY A 56 -0.93 -4.27 -3.14
N SER A 57 -0.18 -3.58 -2.27
CA SER A 57 -0.17 -3.87 -0.83
C SER A 57 -1.53 -3.58 -0.17
N ARG A 58 -2.01 -4.47 0.69
CA ARG A 58 -3.24 -4.26 1.49
C ARG A 58 -2.98 -3.50 2.80
N TYR A 59 -1.71 -3.17 3.06
CA TYR A 59 -1.24 -2.59 4.31
C TYR A 59 -0.41 -1.34 4.04
N THR A 60 -0.51 -0.35 4.92
CA THR A 60 0.39 0.80 4.90
C THR A 60 1.81 0.38 5.29
N LYS A 61 2.82 1.11 4.81
CA LYS A 61 4.22 0.88 5.21
C LYS A 61 4.40 1.02 6.71
N ARG A 62 3.74 1.99 7.34
CA ARG A 62 3.80 2.18 8.80
C ARG A 62 3.24 0.98 9.56
N PHE A 63 2.17 0.36 9.06
CA PHE A 63 1.62 -0.86 9.67
C PHE A 63 2.60 -2.02 9.54
N CYS A 64 3.18 -2.22 8.36
CA CYS A 64 4.21 -3.23 8.15
C CYS A 64 5.41 -3.03 9.09
N HIS A 65 5.87 -1.78 9.28
CA HIS A 65 6.94 -1.46 10.21
C HIS A 65 6.57 -1.75 11.66
N PHE A 66 5.34 -1.43 12.07
CA PHE A 66 4.85 -1.74 13.41
C PHE A 66 4.83 -3.24 13.68
N ILE A 67 4.25 -4.04 12.78
CA ILE A 67 4.22 -5.50 12.91
C ILE A 67 5.65 -6.06 12.94
N SER A 68 6.52 -5.63 12.04
CA SER A 68 7.93 -6.02 12.04
C SER A 68 8.61 -5.69 13.36
N GLY A 69 8.28 -4.54 13.94
CA GLY A 69 8.77 -4.11 15.26
C GLY A 69 8.34 -5.02 16.39
N LEU A 70 7.08 -5.49 16.38
CA LEU A 70 6.55 -6.43 17.37
C LEU A 70 7.19 -7.82 17.23
N CYS A 71 7.41 -8.29 16.00
CA CYS A 71 8.03 -9.59 15.74
C CYS A 71 9.44 -9.70 16.31
N ARG A 72 10.17 -8.59 16.51
CA ARG A 72 11.50 -8.60 17.17
C ARG A 72 11.47 -9.12 18.61
N TYR A 73 10.31 -9.09 19.27
CA TYR A 73 10.13 -9.57 20.64
C TYR A 73 9.52 -10.97 20.71
N MET A 74 9.23 -11.59 19.57
CA MET A 74 8.64 -12.93 19.50
C MET A 74 9.72 -13.95 19.15
N SER A 75 9.62 -15.15 19.73
CA SER A 75 10.47 -16.26 19.29
C SER A 75 10.07 -16.67 17.87
N ILE A 76 11.04 -17.15 17.09
CA ILE A 76 10.79 -17.69 15.74
C ILE A 76 9.72 -18.79 15.79
N HIS A 77 9.74 -19.62 16.83
CA HIS A 77 8.74 -20.65 17.06
C HIS A 77 7.31 -20.08 17.20
N ALA A 78 7.14 -18.97 17.93
CA ALA A 78 5.83 -18.33 18.11
C ALA A 78 5.29 -17.73 16.79
N VAL A 79 6.17 -17.13 15.97
CA VAL A 79 5.82 -16.58 14.66
C VAL A 79 5.47 -17.69 13.66
N SER A 80 6.30 -18.74 13.60
CA SER A 80 6.12 -19.87 12.67
C SER A 80 4.81 -20.63 12.87
N LYS A 81 4.22 -20.60 14.07
CA LYS A 81 2.97 -21.30 14.37
C LYS A 81 1.74 -20.61 13.75
N HIS A 82 1.90 -19.38 13.25
CA HIS A 82 0.82 -18.53 12.72
C HIS A 82 1.06 -18.12 11.25
N LEU A 83 2.05 -18.72 10.58
CA LEU A 83 2.31 -18.62 9.14
C LEU A 83 1.75 -19.86 8.43
#